data_AF-A0A158DE18-F1
#
_entry.id   AF-A0A158DE18-F1
#
_cell.length_a   1.000
_cell.length_b   1.000
_cell.length_c   1.000
_cell.angle_alpha   90.00
_cell.angle_beta   90.00
_cell.angle_gamma   90.00
#
_symmetry.space_group_name_H-M   'P 1'
#
loop_
_entity.id
_entity.type
_entity.pdbx_description
1 polymer ?
#
loop_
_entity_poly.entity_id
_entity_poly.type
_entity_poly.pdbx_seq_one_letter_code
_entity_poly.pdbx_strand_id
1 'polypeptide(L)'
;MSTLESIQARIEALQAKADALVAKQSESALQKIHELMSRHSLTISDIEKYTGSGKKSGRTNSSRKQGTVAYQDPKTGATWSGRGRAPAWIAKAKDRSKYAVNVGKASSKTQSKTQSKAKAKTRVAGKRKGKGQPRGPQPALYLDPQTGATWSGRGRAPAWLASVEDRTPFLIA
;
A
#
# COMPACT_ATOMS: atom_id res chain seq x y z
N MET A 1 -28.47 -25.88 -39.70
CA MET A 1 -27.35 -25.87 -38.74
C MET A 1 -26.26 -24.97 -39.31
N SER A 2 -25.83 -23.93 -38.59
CA SER A 2 -24.67 -23.14 -39.02
C SER A 2 -23.43 -24.02 -38.99
N THR A 3 -22.73 -24.13 -40.11
CA THR A 3 -21.50 -24.94 -40.20
C THR A 3 -20.36 -24.22 -39.47
N LEU A 4 -19.43 -24.99 -38.90
CA LEU A 4 -18.27 -24.46 -38.18
C LEU A 4 -17.49 -23.44 -39.02
N GLU A 5 -17.31 -23.74 -40.32
CA GLU A 5 -16.63 -22.88 -41.28
C GLU A 5 -17.33 -21.52 -41.43
N SER A 6 -18.67 -21.48 -41.47
CA SER A 6 -19.41 -20.21 -41.55
C SER A 6 -19.23 -19.33 -40.32
N ILE A 7 -19.01 -19.93 -39.14
CA ILE A 7 -18.75 -19.21 -37.90
C ILE A 7 -17.32 -18.65 -37.91
N GLN A 8 -16.34 -19.44 -38.36
CA GLN A 8 -14.94 -19.02 -38.48
C GLN A 8 -14.78 -17.85 -39.45
N ALA A 9 -15.37 -17.94 -40.65
CA ALA A 9 -15.34 -16.86 -41.64
C ALA A 9 -15.93 -15.54 -41.09
N ARG A 10 -16.99 -15.63 -40.28
CA ARG A 10 -17.58 -14.45 -39.63
C ARG A 10 -16.66 -13.87 -38.55
N ILE A 11 -15.93 -14.70 -37.80
CA ILE A 11 -14.96 -14.25 -36.80
C ILE A 11 -13.82 -13.48 -37.48
N GLU A 12 -13.23 -14.04 -38.52
CA GLU A 12 -12.14 -13.41 -39.27
C GLU A 12 -12.59 -12.08 -39.90
N ALA A 13 -13.78 -12.04 -40.48
CA ALA A 13 -14.35 -10.81 -41.03
C ALA A 13 -14.59 -9.73 -39.96
N LEU A 14 -14.93 -10.12 -38.72
CA LEU A 14 -15.07 -9.19 -37.61
C LEU A 14 -13.71 -8.72 -37.07
N GLN A 15 -12.72 -9.61 -37.02
CA GLN A 15 -11.35 -9.27 -36.64
C GLN A 15 -10.73 -8.26 -37.62
N ALA A 16 -10.83 -8.53 -38.93
CA ALA A 16 -10.34 -7.60 -39.95
C ALA A 16 -10.97 -6.20 -39.85
N LYS A 17 -12.26 -6.13 -39.48
CA LYS A 17 -12.95 -4.86 -39.22
C LYS A 17 -12.42 -4.17 -37.96
N ALA A 18 -12.18 -4.92 -36.89
CA ALA A 18 -11.61 -4.38 -35.66
C ALA A 18 -10.20 -3.81 -35.91
N ASP A 19 -9.36 -4.55 -36.62
CA ASP A 19 -7.99 -4.12 -36.94
C ASP A 19 -7.99 -2.87 -37.83
N ALA A 20 -8.90 -2.79 -38.80
CA ALA A 20 -9.06 -1.60 -39.63
C ALA A 20 -9.50 -0.36 -38.81
N LEU A 21 -10.32 -0.54 -37.77
CA LEU A 21 -10.70 0.56 -36.87
C LEU A 21 -9.55 0.96 -35.96
N VAL A 22 -8.77 -0.01 -35.45
CA VAL A 22 -7.58 0.25 -34.63
C VAL A 22 -6.54 1.02 -35.43
N ALA A 23 -6.30 0.65 -36.70
CA ALA A 23 -5.38 1.37 -37.59
C ALA A 23 -5.81 2.83 -37.81
N LYS A 24 -7.09 3.09 -38.07
CA LYS A 24 -7.60 4.47 -38.21
C LYS A 24 -7.48 5.27 -36.92
N GLN A 25 -7.76 4.65 -35.78
CA GLN A 25 -7.64 5.30 -34.48
C GLN A 25 -6.17 5.61 -34.15
N SER A 26 -5.25 4.68 -34.42
CA SER A 26 -3.82 4.87 -34.17
C SER A 26 -3.23 5.96 -35.07
N GLU A 27 -3.61 6.04 -36.35
CA GLU A 27 -3.23 7.15 -37.24
C GLU A 27 -3.64 8.51 -36.68
N SER A 28 -4.90 8.64 -36.21
CA SER A 28 -5.37 9.88 -35.58
C SER A 28 -4.61 10.23 -34.30
N ALA A 29 -4.20 9.23 -33.52
CA ALA A 29 -3.39 9.42 -32.33
C ALA A 29 -1.96 9.87 -32.68
N LEU A 30 -1.36 9.27 -33.71
CA LEU A 30 -0.04 9.63 -34.21
C LEU A 30 -0.02 11.07 -34.76
N GLN A 31 -1.06 11.48 -35.49
CA GLN A 31 -1.20 12.87 -35.96
C GLN A 31 -1.20 13.86 -34.79
N LYS A 32 -1.98 13.59 -33.74
CA LYS A 32 -2.03 14.43 -32.52
C LYS A 32 -0.69 14.46 -31.79
N ILE A 33 -0.01 13.32 -31.66
CA ILE A 33 1.32 13.25 -31.05
C ILE A 33 2.31 14.09 -31.87
N HIS A 34 2.30 13.98 -33.20
CA HIS A 34 3.16 14.77 -34.07
C HIS A 34 2.88 16.28 -34.00
N GLU A 35 1.61 16.67 -33.97
CA GLU A 35 1.20 18.06 -33.77
C GLU A 35 1.71 18.60 -32.43
N LEU A 36 1.53 17.85 -31.33
CA LEU A 36 2.02 18.23 -30.00
C LEU A 36 3.54 18.32 -29.96
N MET A 37 4.24 17.36 -30.59
CA MET A 37 5.71 17.39 -30.68
C MET A 37 6.18 18.62 -31.45
N SER A 38 5.54 18.95 -32.58
CA SER A 38 5.91 20.10 -33.41
C SER A 38 5.65 21.42 -32.69
N ARG A 39 4.48 21.57 -32.06
CA ARG A 39 4.06 22.79 -31.34
C ARG A 39 4.93 23.08 -30.13
N HIS A 40 5.38 22.04 -29.43
CA HIS A 40 6.19 22.18 -28.22
C HIS A 40 7.68 21.92 -28.44
N SER A 41 8.10 21.72 -29.70
CA SER A 41 9.48 21.36 -30.06
C SER A 41 10.02 20.20 -29.21
N LEU A 42 9.17 19.20 -28.93
CA LEU A 42 9.54 18.04 -28.12
C LEU A 42 10.29 17.03 -28.98
N THR A 43 11.42 16.57 -28.47
CA THR A 43 12.17 15.48 -29.10
C THR A 43 11.79 14.14 -28.48
N ILE A 44 12.07 13.05 -29.19
CA ILE A 44 11.87 11.68 -28.67
C ILE A 44 12.63 11.51 -27.35
N SER A 45 13.83 12.10 -27.23
CA SER A 45 14.62 12.08 -26.00
C SER A 45 13.93 12.77 -24.82
N ASP A 46 13.11 13.80 -25.05
CA ASP A 46 12.36 14.45 -23.97
C ASP A 46 11.21 13.58 -23.49
N ILE A 47 10.56 12.85 -24.41
CA ILE A 47 9.52 11.88 -24.09
C ILE A 47 10.11 10.68 -23.34
N GLU A 48 11.29 10.17 -23.75
CA GLU A 48 11.99 9.08 -23.06
C GLU A 48 12.43 9.47 -21.65
N LYS A 49 12.92 10.70 -21.47
CA LYS A 49 13.27 11.24 -20.14
C LYS A 49 12.03 11.50 -19.28
N TYR A 50 10.89 11.73 -19.90
CA TYR A 50 9.63 12.00 -19.22
C TYR A 50 9.03 10.73 -18.63
N THR A 51 9.37 10.47 -17.36
CA THR A 51 8.91 9.29 -16.60
C THR A 51 7.49 9.44 -16.03
N GLY A 52 6.69 10.39 -16.53
CA GLY A 52 5.31 10.63 -16.07
C GLY A 52 5.20 11.12 -14.62
N SER A 53 6.32 11.39 -13.94
CA SER A 53 6.36 11.88 -12.56
C SER A 53 7.28 13.09 -12.48
N GLY A 54 6.69 14.27 -12.32
CA GLY A 54 7.45 15.43 -11.86
C GLY A 54 8.13 15.09 -10.54
N LYS A 55 9.47 15.06 -10.53
CA LYS A 55 10.35 15.00 -9.34
C LYS A 55 9.77 14.22 -8.14
N LYS A 56 9.80 12.88 -8.23
CA LYS A 56 10.01 12.00 -7.05
C LYS A 56 11.37 11.29 -7.11
N SER A 57 12.36 11.88 -7.77
CA SER A 57 13.76 11.51 -7.53
C SER A 57 14.16 12.12 -6.18
N GLY A 58 14.22 11.27 -5.15
CA GLY A 58 14.43 11.70 -3.75
C GLY A 58 13.81 10.76 -2.73
N ARG A 59 13.02 9.78 -3.16
CA ARG A 59 12.73 8.61 -2.33
C ARG A 59 13.32 7.42 -3.03
N THR A 60 14.61 7.16 -2.75
CA THR A 60 15.14 5.81 -2.89
C THR A 60 14.11 4.92 -2.22
N ASN A 61 13.38 4.15 -3.03
CA ASN A 61 12.47 3.16 -2.50
C ASN A 61 13.42 2.12 -1.94
N SER A 62 13.86 2.33 -0.69
CA SER A 62 14.58 1.33 0.09
C SER A 62 13.74 0.09 -0.10
N SER A 63 14.26 -0.84 -0.89
CA SER A 63 13.67 -2.15 -1.07
C SER A 63 13.31 -2.58 0.34
N ARG A 64 12.01 -2.71 0.62
CA ARG A 64 11.57 -3.25 1.89
C ARG A 64 12.27 -4.58 1.98
N LYS A 65 13.35 -4.66 2.76
CA LYS A 65 14.03 -5.91 3.06
C LYS A 65 12.90 -6.81 3.52
N GLN A 66 12.56 -7.80 2.69
CA GLN A 66 11.58 -8.81 3.06
C GLN A 66 12.01 -9.30 4.44
N GLY A 67 11.11 -9.15 5.41
CA GLY A 67 11.47 -9.37 6.81
C GLY A 67 12.05 -10.76 6.94
N THR A 68 13.33 -10.85 7.32
CA THR A 68 14.02 -12.11 7.56
C THR A 68 13.15 -12.97 8.48
N VAL A 69 12.76 -14.16 8.02
CA VAL A 69 12.03 -15.12 8.85
C VAL A 69 12.99 -15.60 9.94
N ALA A 70 12.76 -15.16 11.16
CA ALA A 70 13.63 -15.46 12.29
C ALA A 70 13.20 -16.76 13.00
N TYR A 71 11.91 -17.12 12.95
CA TYR A 71 11.35 -18.28 13.62
C TYR A 71 10.30 -19.00 12.77
N GLN A 72 10.22 -20.33 12.84
CA GLN A 72 9.24 -21.16 12.15
C GLN A 72 8.71 -22.27 13.07
N ASP A 73 7.40 -22.51 13.01
CA ASP A 73 6.74 -23.61 13.71
C ASP A 73 6.95 -24.94 12.95
N PRO A 74 7.57 -25.97 13.54
CA PRO A 74 7.78 -27.26 12.89
C PRO A 74 6.49 -28.04 12.62
N LYS A 75 5.38 -27.73 13.32
CA LYS A 75 4.12 -28.48 13.17
C LYS A 75 3.17 -27.85 12.16
N THR A 76 3.14 -26.51 12.09
CA THR A 76 2.18 -25.78 11.25
C THR A 76 2.85 -25.02 10.10
N GLY A 77 4.18 -24.95 10.08
CA GLY A 77 4.94 -24.17 9.11
C GLY A 77 4.83 -22.66 9.28
N ALA A 78 4.08 -22.18 10.29
CA ALA A 78 3.88 -20.76 10.53
C ALA A 78 5.21 -20.05 10.81
N THR A 79 5.48 -18.95 10.12
CA THR A 79 6.72 -18.18 10.26
C THR A 79 6.50 -16.89 11.02
N TRP A 80 7.50 -16.47 11.78
CA TRP A 80 7.49 -15.21 12.51
C TRP A 80 8.85 -14.52 12.39
N SER A 81 8.83 -13.25 12.01
CA SER A 81 10.03 -12.44 11.76
C SER A 81 10.76 -11.98 13.03
N GLY A 82 10.30 -12.41 14.21
CA GLY A 82 10.83 -11.97 15.51
C GLY A 82 10.48 -10.53 15.88
N ARG A 83 9.75 -9.80 15.02
CA ARG A 83 9.26 -8.43 15.28
C ARG A 83 7.75 -8.43 15.55
N GLY A 84 7.32 -7.59 16.48
CA GLY A 84 5.90 -7.41 16.82
C GLY A 84 5.37 -8.39 17.86
N ARG A 85 4.04 -8.56 17.92
CA ARG A 85 3.41 -9.52 18.84
C ARG A 85 3.72 -10.95 18.38
N ALA A 86 4.23 -11.76 19.31
CA ALA A 86 4.52 -13.17 19.07
C ALA A 86 3.23 -13.98 18.86
N PRO A 87 3.15 -14.84 17.82
CA PRO A 87 2.07 -15.79 17.66
C PRO A 87 1.97 -16.79 18.82
N ALA A 88 0.79 -17.37 19.03
CA ALA A 88 0.52 -18.26 20.17
C ALA A 88 1.48 -19.45 20.30
N TRP A 89 1.97 -19.99 19.17
CA TRP A 89 2.85 -21.15 19.11
C TRP A 89 4.27 -20.88 19.66
N ILE A 90 4.80 -19.65 19.52
CA ILE A 90 6.11 -19.25 20.09
C ILE A 90 5.99 -18.42 21.36
N ALA A 91 4.82 -17.80 21.60
CA ALA A 91 4.59 -16.95 22.77
C ALA A 91 4.65 -17.74 24.08
N LYS A 92 4.14 -18.98 24.08
CA LYS A 92 4.08 -19.87 25.25
C LYS A 92 5.35 -20.73 25.44
N ALA A 93 6.26 -20.72 24.48
CA ALA A 93 7.48 -21.52 24.57
C ALA A 93 8.47 -20.90 25.58
N LYS A 94 8.99 -21.74 26.49
CA LYS A 94 10.03 -21.36 27.45
C LYS A 94 11.33 -20.98 26.73
N ASP A 95 11.68 -21.73 25.69
CA ASP A 95 12.85 -21.49 24.84
C ASP A 95 12.42 -21.22 23.40
N ARG A 96 12.44 -19.95 23.00
CA ARG A 96 12.07 -19.52 21.64
C ARG A 96 13.11 -19.93 20.59
N SER A 97 14.34 -20.22 21.02
CA SER A 97 15.45 -20.64 20.18
C SER A 97 15.19 -21.97 19.47
N LYS A 98 14.30 -22.82 20.00
CA LYS A 98 13.89 -24.10 19.39
C LYS A 98 13.19 -23.93 18.04
N TYR A 99 12.63 -22.74 17.81
CA TYR A 99 11.93 -22.39 16.60
C TYR A 99 12.74 -21.46 15.70
N ALA A 100 13.96 -21.08 16.09
CA ALA A 100 14.76 -20.13 15.34
C ALA A 100 15.27 -20.78 14.05
N VAL A 101 14.99 -20.15 12.90
CA VAL A 101 15.52 -20.60 11.62
C VAL A 101 16.78 -19.80 11.35
N ASN A 102 17.92 -20.51 11.34
CA ASN A 102 19.23 -19.90 11.28
C ASN A 102 19.56 -19.46 9.84
N VAL A 103 19.40 -18.17 9.54
CA VAL A 103 20.07 -17.56 8.38
C VAL A 103 21.50 -17.21 8.80
N GLY A 104 22.42 -18.16 8.66
CA GLY A 104 23.86 -17.93 8.81
C GLY A 104 24.52 -18.66 9.98
N LYS A 105 25.08 -19.83 9.69
CA LYS A 105 25.98 -20.62 10.53
C LYS A 105 27.25 -19.83 10.89
N ALA A 106 27.50 -19.50 12.16
CA ALA A 106 28.83 -19.39 12.79
C ALA A 106 28.73 -19.18 14.32
N SER A 107 29.41 -20.06 15.08
CA SER A 107 30.13 -19.88 16.37
C SER A 107 29.89 -18.62 17.22
N SER A 108 30.01 -18.58 18.54
CA SER A 108 30.16 -19.47 19.70
C SER A 108 30.51 -18.53 20.89
N LYS A 109 30.32 -19.01 22.13
CA LYS A 109 30.82 -18.48 23.44
C LYS A 109 29.95 -17.52 24.29
N THR A 110 29.58 -18.08 25.47
CA THR A 110 29.85 -17.56 26.83
C THR A 110 28.88 -16.49 27.38
N GLN A 111 27.85 -16.87 28.15
CA GLN A 111 27.80 -17.07 29.64
C GLN A 111 27.47 -15.80 30.46
N SER A 112 26.83 -16.05 31.62
CA SER A 112 26.60 -15.20 32.82
C SER A 112 25.32 -14.35 32.82
N LYS A 113 24.31 -14.59 33.70
CA LYS A 113 24.22 -14.26 35.15
C LYS A 113 24.72 -12.81 35.37
N THR A 114 23.96 -11.85 35.88
CA THR A 114 23.27 -11.81 37.18
C THR A 114 22.28 -10.63 37.23
N GLN A 115 21.32 -10.74 38.15
CA GLN A 115 20.44 -9.69 38.62
C GLN A 115 21.22 -8.54 39.29
N SER A 116 20.74 -7.31 39.19
CA SER A 116 20.76 -6.38 40.32
C SER A 116 19.81 -5.18 40.11
N LYS A 117 19.04 -4.94 41.17
CA LYS A 117 18.23 -3.75 41.43
C LYS A 117 19.11 -2.49 41.42
N ALA A 118 18.56 -1.35 41.00
CA ALA A 118 18.12 -0.28 41.90
C ALA A 118 18.12 1.12 41.24
N LYS A 119 17.23 1.94 41.79
CA LYS A 119 17.28 3.40 41.92
C LYS A 119 16.86 4.27 40.73
N ALA A 120 15.65 4.80 40.91
CA ALA A 120 15.15 6.04 40.35
C ALA A 120 16.12 7.22 40.56
N LYS A 121 16.17 8.12 39.57
CA LYS A 121 16.09 9.58 39.76
C LYS A 121 15.84 10.28 38.42
N THR A 122 14.68 10.92 38.34
CA THR A 122 14.38 12.21 37.70
C THR A 122 15.19 12.63 36.47
N ARG A 123 14.55 12.63 35.29
CA ARG A 123 14.83 13.60 34.21
C ARG A 123 13.54 14.02 33.48
N VAL A 124 13.15 15.26 33.78
CA VAL A 124 12.72 16.36 32.89
C VAL A 124 11.92 16.00 31.63
N ALA A 125 10.76 16.66 31.55
CA ALA A 125 9.82 16.73 30.45
C ALA A 125 10.47 16.76 29.05
N GLY A 126 10.45 15.61 28.37
CA GLY A 126 10.61 15.51 26.93
C GLY A 126 9.23 15.38 26.28
N LYS A 127 8.83 16.41 25.53
CA LYS A 127 7.57 16.50 24.79
C LYS A 127 7.35 15.25 23.93
N ARG A 128 6.47 14.35 24.37
CA ARG A 128 6.11 13.12 23.64
C ARG A 128 5.32 13.54 22.40
N LYS A 129 5.98 13.51 21.24
CA LYS A 129 5.31 13.60 19.94
C LYS A 129 4.36 12.40 19.85
N GLY A 130 3.09 12.64 20.14
CA GLY A 130 2.05 11.62 20.16
C GLY A 130 2.06 10.84 18.85
N LYS A 131 1.84 9.52 18.95
CA LYS A 131 1.66 8.63 17.80
C LYS A 131 0.67 9.28 16.83
N GLY A 132 1.15 9.69 15.67
CA GLY A 132 0.28 10.12 14.58
C GLY A 132 -0.70 8.98 14.28
N GLN A 133 -2.00 9.31 14.26
CA GLN A 133 -3.09 8.37 13.99
C GLN A 133 -2.83 7.61 12.67
N PRO A 134 -3.11 6.30 12.60
CA PRO A 134 -2.95 5.53 11.37
C PRO A 134 -3.84 6.10 10.26
N ARG A 135 -3.22 6.53 9.16
CA ARG A 135 -3.91 7.08 7.99
C ARG A 135 -4.31 5.94 7.05
N GLY A 136 -5.57 5.55 7.11
CA GLY A 136 -6.28 4.74 6.12
C GLY A 136 -7.67 5.34 5.87
N PRO A 137 -8.39 4.94 4.80
CA PRO A 137 -9.77 5.39 4.56
C PRO A 137 -10.61 5.10 5.81
N GLN A 138 -11.09 6.16 6.46
CA GLN A 138 -11.84 6.04 7.70
C GLN A 138 -13.30 5.72 7.36
N PRO A 139 -13.99 4.89 8.16
CA PRO A 139 -15.42 4.71 8.02
C PRO A 139 -16.13 6.07 8.19
N ALA A 140 -17.05 6.40 7.29
CA ALA A 140 -17.92 7.55 7.42
C ALA A 140 -18.82 7.34 8.64
N LEU A 141 -18.79 8.29 9.58
CA LEU A 141 -19.59 8.25 10.81
C LEU A 141 -20.81 9.15 10.72
N TYR A 142 -20.77 10.16 9.86
CA TYR A 142 -21.85 11.11 9.66
C TYR A 142 -22.11 11.32 8.16
N LEU A 143 -23.37 11.45 7.75
CA LEU A 143 -23.81 11.75 6.39
C LEU A 143 -24.74 12.97 6.40
N ASP A 144 -24.48 13.91 5.51
CA ASP A 144 -25.36 15.04 5.26
C ASP A 144 -26.52 14.59 4.35
N PRO A 145 -27.79 14.63 4.82
CA PRO A 145 -28.94 14.20 4.04
C PRO A 145 -29.24 15.09 2.84
N GLN A 146 -28.74 16.34 2.81
CA GLN A 146 -29.03 17.27 1.71
C GLN A 146 -28.01 17.17 0.58
N THR A 147 -26.75 16.87 0.90
CA THR A 147 -25.64 16.90 -0.09
C THR A 147 -24.95 15.54 -0.27
N GLY A 148 -25.25 14.56 0.58
CA GLY A 148 -24.58 13.26 0.59
C GLY A 148 -23.13 13.31 1.09
N ALA A 149 -22.66 14.46 1.59
CA ALA A 149 -21.32 14.60 2.11
C ALA A 149 -21.13 13.75 3.37
N THR A 150 -20.04 12.98 3.43
CA THR A 150 -19.74 12.14 4.59
C THR A 150 -18.59 12.70 5.42
N TRP A 151 -18.67 12.50 6.74
CA TRP A 151 -17.64 12.91 7.68
C TRP A 151 -17.29 11.79 8.66
N SER A 152 -16.00 11.59 8.88
CA SER A 152 -15.48 10.45 9.66
C SER A 152 -15.31 10.74 11.16
N GLY A 153 -15.87 11.85 11.68
CA GLY A 153 -15.66 12.23 13.07
C GLY A 153 -14.25 12.77 13.38
N ARG A 154 -13.36 12.86 12.37
CA ARG A 154 -11.96 13.25 12.53
C ARG A 154 -11.66 14.56 11.80
N GLY A 155 -10.87 15.41 12.44
CA GLY A 155 -10.49 16.74 11.90
C GLY A 155 -11.52 17.82 12.23
N ARG A 156 -11.43 18.97 11.55
CA ARG A 156 -12.40 20.05 11.71
C ARG A 156 -13.76 19.57 11.17
N ALA A 157 -14.81 19.73 11.97
CA ALA A 157 -16.16 19.41 11.52
C ALA A 157 -16.51 20.30 10.30
N PRO A 158 -17.16 19.73 9.27
CA PRO A 158 -17.65 20.50 8.13
C PRO A 158 -18.78 21.43 8.58
N ALA A 159 -19.01 22.50 7.80
CA ALA A 159 -19.94 23.58 8.19
C ALA A 159 -21.35 23.07 8.52
N TRP A 160 -21.83 22.03 7.81
CA TRP A 160 -23.15 21.42 8.02
C TRP A 160 -23.30 20.66 9.35
N LEU A 161 -22.20 20.22 9.97
CA LEU A 161 -22.21 19.54 11.27
C LEU A 161 -21.65 20.41 12.40
N ALA A 162 -20.90 21.46 12.07
CA ALA A 162 -20.20 22.30 13.03
C ALA A 162 -21.14 23.19 13.86
N SER A 163 -22.26 23.61 13.28
CA SER A 163 -23.24 24.51 13.91
C SER A 163 -24.43 23.79 14.54
N VAL A 164 -24.47 22.45 14.49
CA VAL A 164 -25.58 21.65 15.03
C VAL A 164 -25.19 21.06 16.39
N GLU A 165 -25.96 21.41 17.42
CA GLU A 165 -25.83 20.90 18.79
C GLU A 165 -26.10 19.38 18.82
N ASP A 166 -27.19 18.96 18.16
CA ASP A 166 -27.61 17.56 18.08
C ASP A 166 -27.14 16.89 16.78
N ARG A 167 -26.11 16.05 16.90
CA ARG A 167 -25.47 15.37 15.76
C ARG A 167 -26.05 13.97 15.47
N THR A 168 -26.99 13.53 16.29
CA THR A 168 -27.72 12.25 16.19
C THR A 168 -28.38 12.01 14.83
N PRO A 169 -29.02 12.98 14.14
CA PRO A 169 -29.69 12.71 12.86
C PRO A 169 -28.72 12.50 11.70
N PHE A 170 -27.44 12.85 11.87
CA PHE A 170 -26.44 12.69 10.83
C PHE A 170 -25.63 11.40 10.98
N LEU A 171 -25.79 10.64 12.07
CA LEU A 171 -25.00 9.42 12.31
C LEU A 171 -25.37 8.29 11.35
N ILE A 172 -24.35 7.71 10.73
CA ILE A 172 -24.46 6.48 9.94
C ILE A 172 -24.21 5.32 10.92
N ALA A 173 -25.21 4.49 11.16
CA ALA A 173 -25.12 3.30 12.03
C ALA A 173 -24.32 2.17 11.38
#